data_AF-A0A3C0M9Y5-F1
#
_entry.id   AF-A0A3C0M9Y5-F1
#
_cell.length_a   1.000
_cell.length_b   1.000
_cell.length_c   1.000
_cell.angle_alpha   90.00
_cell.angle_beta   90.00
_cell.angle_gamma   90.00
#
_symmetry.space_group_name_H-M   'P 1'
#
loop_
_entity.id
_entity.type
_entity.pdbx_description
1 polymer ?
#
loop_
_entity_poly.entity_id
_entity_poly.type
_entity_poly.pdbx_seq_one_letter_code
_entity_poly.pdbx_strand_id
1 'polypeptide(L)'
;MDLLISAEKYSGKVLDPCCGNGTIGRTFEKRRHPIRSTDYAVRPYGECGLDFLDPATDYGRIDHIVCNPPFRHTEAFIVRALGIVRKSAAFLVPLKWLASQTRYDFFETYGRPARVYVLSNRVSMPPGEFLDPETGLFAVDDPKGKWKAGDTPSGGAIDYCWVVFVPGYGGPTDMRWLSKGGVARPYAGKPRCWRDPMTDEIKMTWQSRHDQVRARKEAFEALPVGVQAAFSALYREMLFAGARRKHVEAVRSALLEQYLSGWSE
;
A
#
# COMPACT_ATOMS: atom_id res chain seq x y z
N MET A 1 -5.25 7.62 11.21
CA MET A 1 -4.96 8.95 11.80
C MET A 1 -4.38 8.86 13.19
N ASP A 2 -5.02 8.16 14.13
CA ASP A 2 -4.53 8.00 15.51
C ASP A 2 -3.06 7.61 15.63
N LEU A 3 -2.61 6.68 14.76
CA LEU A 3 -1.22 6.24 14.72
C LEU A 3 -0.24 7.33 14.31
N LEU A 4 -0.63 8.22 13.40
CA LEU A 4 0.21 9.34 12.98
C LEU A 4 0.31 10.35 14.11
N ILE A 5 -0.80 10.70 14.76
CA ILE A 5 -0.82 11.68 15.86
C ILE A 5 -0.07 11.19 17.09
N SER A 6 0.03 9.87 17.32
CA SER A 6 0.88 9.33 18.39
C SER A 6 2.37 9.32 18.04
N ALA A 7 2.72 9.31 16.75
CA ALA A 7 4.10 9.31 16.27
C ALA A 7 4.66 10.71 16.00
N GLU A 8 3.81 11.68 15.67
CA GLU A 8 4.16 13.06 15.31
C GLU A 8 3.55 14.07 16.27
N LYS A 9 4.29 15.14 16.55
CA LYS A 9 3.80 16.25 17.38
C LYS A 9 3.30 17.38 16.51
N TYR A 10 2.02 17.72 16.66
CA TYR A 10 1.39 18.85 15.98
C TYR A 10 1.25 20.04 16.93
N SER A 11 1.75 21.20 16.51
CA SER A 11 1.64 22.45 17.28
C SER A 11 1.44 23.66 16.38
N GLY A 12 0.45 24.48 16.72
CA GLY A 12 -0.01 25.57 15.86
C GLY A 12 -1.07 25.09 14.84
N LYS A 13 -1.22 25.81 13.73
CA LYS A 13 -2.30 25.60 12.76
C LYS A 13 -2.05 24.38 11.87
N VAL A 14 -3.00 23.45 11.84
CA VAL A 14 -3.00 22.29 10.94
C VAL A 14 -3.98 22.53 9.78
N LEU A 15 -3.62 22.12 8.57
CA LEU A 15 -4.46 22.16 7.38
C LEU A 15 -4.63 20.74 6.80
N ASP A 16 -5.87 20.37 6.49
CA ASP A 16 -6.22 19.26 5.61
C ASP A 16 -6.88 19.83 4.34
N PRO A 17 -6.13 19.97 3.23
CA PRO A 17 -6.59 20.69 2.04
C PRO A 17 -7.45 19.86 1.07
N CYS A 18 -7.68 18.58 1.37
CA CYS A 18 -8.53 17.69 0.57
C CYS A 18 -9.29 16.73 1.50
N CYS A 19 -10.13 17.32 2.34
CA CYS A 19 -10.66 16.67 3.53
C CYS A 19 -11.70 15.59 3.27
N GLY A 20 -12.31 15.55 2.07
CA GLY A 20 -13.34 14.58 1.72
C GLY A 20 -14.48 14.56 2.75
N ASN A 21 -14.75 13.41 3.35
CA ASN A 21 -15.80 13.26 4.38
C ASN A 21 -15.34 13.65 5.81
N GLY A 22 -14.10 14.15 5.96
CA GLY A 22 -13.58 14.69 7.21
C GLY A 22 -12.89 13.69 8.12
N THR A 23 -12.43 12.54 7.62
CA THR A 23 -11.75 11.52 8.44
C THR A 23 -10.55 12.09 9.22
N ILE A 24 -9.73 12.91 8.57
CA ILE A 24 -8.57 13.56 9.20
C ILE A 24 -9.05 14.68 10.14
N GLY A 25 -9.81 15.64 9.61
CA GLY A 25 -10.39 16.77 10.37
C GLY A 25 -11.05 16.37 11.68
N ARG A 26 -12.03 15.46 11.64
CA ARG A 26 -12.75 14.96 12.81
C ARG A 26 -11.83 14.28 13.83
N THR A 27 -10.78 13.61 13.36
CA THR A 27 -9.80 12.96 14.26
C THR A 27 -8.94 13.98 15.01
N PHE A 28 -8.60 15.10 14.36
CA PHE A 28 -7.89 16.22 14.98
C PHE A 28 -8.80 16.98 15.96
N GLU A 29 -10.05 17.24 15.59
CA GLU A 29 -11.07 17.86 16.45
C GLU A 29 -11.31 17.06 17.73
N LYS A 30 -11.49 15.73 17.62
CA LYS A 30 -11.64 14.81 18.77
C LYS A 30 -10.45 14.89 19.74
N ARG A 31 -9.26 15.23 19.26
CA ARG A 31 -8.04 15.43 20.06
C ARG A 31 -7.79 16.88 20.47
N ARG A 32 -8.73 17.78 20.20
CA ARG A 32 -8.63 19.22 20.49
C ARG A 32 -7.41 19.88 19.86
N HIS A 33 -7.00 19.39 18.69
CA HIS A 33 -5.99 20.05 17.87
C HIS A 33 -6.67 21.00 16.87
N PRO A 34 -6.18 22.23 16.70
CA PRO A 34 -6.74 23.17 15.74
C PRO A 34 -6.43 22.70 14.31
N ILE A 35 -7.49 22.46 13.54
CA ILE A 35 -7.40 22.06 12.14
C ILE A 35 -8.37 22.88 11.28
N ARG A 36 -7.90 23.34 10.14
CA ARG A 36 -8.73 23.85 9.04
C ARG A 36 -8.83 22.74 8.00
N SER A 37 -10.04 22.44 7.56
CA SER A 37 -10.30 21.36 6.60
C SER A 37 -10.98 21.96 5.38
N THR A 38 -10.40 21.75 4.20
CA THR A 38 -10.92 22.28 2.94
C THR A 38 -10.98 21.20 1.86
N ASP A 39 -11.78 21.41 0.83
CA ASP A 39 -11.81 20.57 -0.36
C ASP A 39 -12.13 21.40 -1.60
N TYR A 40 -11.62 20.98 -2.76
CA TYR A 40 -11.98 21.60 -4.03
C TYR A 40 -13.42 21.27 -4.42
N ALA A 41 -13.84 20.02 -4.19
CA ALA A 41 -15.18 19.56 -4.52
C ALA A 41 -16.16 19.88 -3.39
N VAL A 42 -17.46 19.87 -3.72
CA VAL A 42 -18.51 19.92 -2.69
C VAL A 42 -18.49 18.62 -1.89
N ARG A 43 -18.36 18.75 -0.56
CA ARG A 43 -18.22 17.67 0.41
C ARG A 43 -19.09 17.92 1.64
N PRO A 44 -19.44 16.86 2.41
CA PRO A 44 -20.24 17.00 3.63
C PRO A 44 -19.46 17.56 4.83
N TYR A 45 -18.17 17.88 4.67
CA TYR A 45 -17.32 18.38 5.75
C TYR A 45 -16.27 19.35 5.20
N GLY A 46 -15.93 20.37 6.00
CA GLY A 46 -14.92 21.38 5.64
C GLY A 46 -15.41 22.48 4.69
N GLU A 47 -14.52 23.43 4.42
CA GLU A 47 -14.75 24.53 3.48
C GLU A 47 -14.56 24.03 2.03
N CYS A 48 -15.60 24.09 1.21
CA CYS A 48 -15.57 23.59 -0.17
C CYS A 48 -15.23 24.71 -1.18
N GLY A 49 -14.83 24.32 -2.40
CA GLY A 49 -14.54 25.25 -3.50
C GLY A 49 -13.15 25.88 -3.46
N LEU A 50 -12.24 25.33 -2.65
CA LEU A 50 -10.87 25.82 -2.53
C LEU A 50 -9.91 24.86 -3.24
N ASP A 51 -9.34 25.31 -4.36
CA ASP A 51 -8.28 24.56 -5.04
C ASP A 51 -6.96 24.74 -4.29
N PHE A 52 -6.46 23.65 -3.70
CA PHE A 52 -5.19 23.66 -3.00
C PHE A 52 -4.00 23.95 -3.92
N LEU A 53 -4.07 23.50 -5.18
CA LEU A 53 -3.00 23.66 -6.16
C LEU A 53 -2.99 25.06 -6.80
N ASP A 54 -4.07 25.83 -6.64
CA ASP A 54 -4.09 27.23 -7.07
C ASP A 54 -3.16 28.06 -6.17
N PRO A 55 -2.10 28.69 -6.73
CA PRO A 55 -1.21 29.54 -5.97
C PRO A 55 -1.92 30.74 -5.33
N ALA A 56 -3.06 31.19 -5.88
CA ALA A 56 -3.85 32.31 -5.38
C ALA A 56 -4.69 31.96 -4.13
N THR A 57 -4.90 30.67 -3.84
CA THR A 57 -5.65 30.27 -2.64
C THR A 57 -4.84 30.59 -1.37
N ASP A 58 -5.34 31.54 -0.58
CA ASP A 58 -4.71 31.97 0.67
C ASP A 58 -5.19 31.15 1.89
N TYR A 59 -4.28 30.38 2.46
CA TYR A 59 -4.49 29.63 3.70
C TYR A 59 -3.96 30.36 4.95
N GLY A 60 -3.32 31.52 4.76
CA GLY A 60 -2.56 32.22 5.77
C GLY A 60 -1.37 31.38 6.27
N ARG A 61 -0.94 31.65 7.50
CA ARG A 61 0.17 30.92 8.13
C ARG A 61 -0.24 29.48 8.49
N ILE A 62 0.37 28.49 7.87
CA ILE A 62 0.16 27.06 8.14
C ILE A 62 1.40 26.44 8.79
N ASP A 63 1.22 25.82 9.96
CA ASP A 63 2.33 25.15 10.66
C ASP A 63 2.50 23.71 10.16
N HIS A 64 1.39 22.99 9.99
CA HIS A 64 1.39 21.60 9.56
C HIS A 64 0.33 21.35 8.48
N ILE A 65 0.63 20.44 7.56
CA ILE A 65 -0.33 19.91 6.59
C ILE A 65 -0.46 18.41 6.82
N VAL A 66 -1.67 17.88 6.84
CA VAL A 66 -1.92 16.43 6.96
C VAL A 66 -3.05 16.04 6.03
N CYS A 67 -2.76 15.21 5.02
CA CYS A 67 -3.76 14.91 4.00
C CYS A 67 -3.64 13.50 3.40
N ASN A 68 -4.75 13.02 2.84
CA ASN A 68 -4.80 11.86 1.96
C ASN A 68 -5.04 12.39 0.54
N PRO A 69 -3.99 12.74 -0.21
CA PRO A 69 -4.12 13.47 -1.45
C PRO A 69 -4.78 12.62 -2.55
N PRO A 70 -5.42 13.25 -3.55
CA PRO A 70 -5.80 12.53 -4.77
C PRO A 70 -4.53 11.97 -5.44
N PHE A 71 -4.43 10.64 -5.55
CA PHE A 71 -3.14 9.99 -5.85
C PHE A 71 -2.45 10.44 -7.14
N ARG A 72 -3.22 10.85 -8.16
CA ARG A 72 -2.68 11.39 -9.43
C ARG A 72 -1.98 12.74 -9.29
N HIS A 73 -2.26 13.49 -8.22
CA HIS A 73 -1.72 14.83 -7.98
C HIS A 73 -0.84 14.88 -6.72
N THR A 74 -0.43 13.73 -6.19
CA THR A 74 0.34 13.64 -4.93
C THR A 74 1.58 14.51 -4.96
N GLU A 75 2.36 14.44 -6.04
CA GLU A 75 3.60 15.19 -6.25
C GLU A 75 3.33 16.70 -6.23
N ALA A 76 2.32 17.17 -6.98
CA ALA A 76 1.93 18.59 -7.00
C ALA A 76 1.46 19.08 -5.61
N PHE A 77 0.69 18.25 -4.89
CA PHE A 77 0.28 18.54 -3.52
C PHE A 77 1.49 18.68 -2.59
N ILE A 78 2.48 17.81 -2.70
CA ILE A 78 3.71 17.90 -1.90
C ILE A 78 4.48 19.18 -2.21
N VAL A 79 4.68 19.51 -3.49
CA VAL A 79 5.40 20.74 -3.89
C VAL A 79 4.70 21.97 -3.32
N ARG A 80 3.38 22.07 -3.51
CA ARG A 80 2.59 23.20 -2.97
C ARG A 80 2.67 23.27 -1.45
N ALA A 81 2.53 22.13 -0.77
CA ALA A 81 2.63 22.06 0.68
C ALA A 81 4.00 22.52 1.19
N LEU A 82 5.09 22.07 0.57
CA LEU A 82 6.45 22.49 0.93
C LEU A 82 6.68 24.00 0.74
N GLY A 83 5.98 24.62 -0.21
CA GLY A 83 6.03 26.07 -0.43
C GLY A 83 5.30 26.93 0.61
N ILE A 84 4.37 26.35 1.39
CA ILE A 84 3.53 27.12 2.33
C ILE A 84 3.62 26.66 3.79
N VAL A 85 4.05 25.42 4.03
CA VAL A 85 4.11 24.83 5.37
C VAL A 85 5.35 25.29 6.12
N ARG A 86 5.21 25.59 7.41
CA ARG A 86 6.35 26.04 8.23
C ARG A 86 7.10 24.91 8.93
N LYS A 87 6.40 23.84 9.35
CA LYS A 87 7.01 22.74 10.13
C LYS A 87 6.99 21.41 9.41
N SER A 88 5.82 20.87 9.06
CA SER A 88 5.77 19.55 8.43
C SER A 88 4.52 19.31 7.60
N ALA A 89 4.67 18.55 6.52
CA ALA A 89 3.57 18.07 5.69
C ALA A 89 3.58 16.54 5.65
N ALA A 90 2.47 15.90 6.05
CA ALA A 90 2.31 14.46 6.11
C ALA A 90 1.26 13.98 5.10
N PHE A 91 1.65 13.06 4.23
CA PHE A 91 0.84 12.54 3.14
C PHE A 91 0.59 11.04 3.31
N LEU A 92 -0.67 10.62 3.27
CA LEU A 92 -1.03 9.20 3.22
C LEU A 92 -0.97 8.72 1.77
N VAL A 93 -0.07 7.80 1.47
CA VAL A 93 0.11 7.27 0.12
C VAL A 93 0.24 5.74 0.13
N PRO A 94 -0.06 5.06 -0.98
CA PRO A 94 0.28 3.65 -1.13
C PRO A 94 1.79 3.45 -0.94
N LEU A 95 2.23 2.38 -0.29
CA LEU A 95 3.65 2.12 -0.03
C LEU A 95 4.47 2.07 -1.32
N LYS A 96 3.88 1.49 -2.39
CA LYS A 96 4.47 1.48 -3.74
C LYS A 96 4.74 2.87 -4.32
N TRP A 97 4.15 3.93 -3.76
CA TRP A 97 4.45 5.30 -4.18
C TRP A 97 5.94 5.60 -3.98
N LEU A 98 6.58 5.06 -2.94
CA LEU A 98 8.03 5.26 -2.76
C LEU A 98 8.89 4.50 -3.81
N ALA A 99 8.33 3.48 -4.46
CA ALA A 99 9.02 2.63 -5.43
C ALA A 99 8.72 3.06 -6.87
N SER A 100 9.25 4.20 -7.31
CA SER A 100 9.15 4.65 -8.70
C SER A 100 10.45 5.27 -9.19
N GLN A 101 10.87 4.85 -10.39
CA GLN A 101 12.02 5.42 -11.09
C GLN A 101 11.80 6.91 -11.43
N THR A 102 10.60 7.27 -11.92
CA THR A 102 10.31 8.65 -12.34
C THR A 102 10.20 9.63 -11.17
N ARG A 103 9.95 9.14 -9.94
CA ARG A 103 9.92 9.98 -8.74
C ARG A 103 11.29 10.17 -8.10
N TYR A 104 12.33 9.49 -8.58
CA TYR A 104 13.67 9.72 -8.07
C TYR A 104 14.07 11.18 -8.26
N ASP A 105 13.89 11.73 -9.48
CA ASP A 105 14.16 13.13 -9.80
C ASP A 105 13.33 14.10 -8.95
N PHE A 106 12.10 13.72 -8.60
CA PHE A 106 11.26 14.49 -7.71
C PHE A 106 11.87 14.60 -6.30
N PHE A 107 12.38 13.51 -5.73
CA PHE A 107 13.01 13.53 -4.41
C PHE A 107 14.36 14.26 -4.41
N GLU A 108 15.11 14.19 -5.51
CA GLU A 108 16.34 14.97 -5.68
C GLU A 108 16.04 16.47 -5.77
N THR A 109 14.96 16.85 -6.46
CA THR A 109 14.59 18.26 -6.68
C THR A 109 13.96 18.91 -5.45
N TYR A 110 12.97 18.25 -4.84
CA TYR A 110 12.15 18.83 -3.75
C TYR A 110 12.55 18.35 -2.36
N GLY A 111 13.52 17.44 -2.29
CA GLY A 111 14.03 16.86 -1.06
C GLY A 111 13.37 15.54 -0.69
N ARG A 112 14.14 14.72 0.01
CA ARG A 112 13.68 13.45 0.59
C ARG A 112 12.74 13.67 1.78
N PRO A 113 11.82 12.74 2.04
CA PRO A 113 11.00 12.81 3.25
C PRO A 113 11.88 12.69 4.49
N ALA A 114 11.50 13.43 5.53
CA ALA A 114 12.15 13.32 6.83
C ALA A 114 11.82 11.98 7.50
N ARG A 115 10.57 11.54 7.36
CA ARG A 115 10.08 10.30 7.98
C ARG A 115 9.14 9.54 7.06
N VAL A 116 9.20 8.22 7.15
CA VAL A 116 8.25 7.30 6.51
C VAL A 116 7.68 6.35 7.56
N TYR A 117 6.37 6.40 7.75
CA TYR A 117 5.66 5.52 8.66
C TYR A 117 4.88 4.45 7.90
N VAL A 118 5.40 3.23 7.84
CA VAL A 118 4.72 2.09 7.23
C VAL A 118 3.61 1.60 8.14
N LEU A 119 2.39 1.47 7.61
CA LEU A 119 1.27 0.92 8.36
C LEU A 119 1.32 -0.61 8.32
N SER A 120 1.69 -1.24 9.43
CA SER A 120 1.83 -2.72 9.49
C SER A 120 0.49 -3.44 9.48
N ASN A 121 -0.58 -2.72 9.81
CA ASN A 121 -1.95 -3.18 9.67
C ASN A 121 -2.52 -2.64 8.37
N ARG A 122 -3.00 -3.53 7.50
CA ARG A 122 -3.60 -3.14 6.23
C ARG A 122 -4.91 -2.40 6.45
N VAL A 123 -4.80 -1.07 6.43
CA VAL A 123 -5.94 -0.18 6.54
C VAL A 123 -6.82 -0.37 5.31
N SER A 124 -8.11 -0.57 5.52
CA SER A 124 -9.08 -0.54 4.42
C SER A 124 -9.50 0.90 4.18
N MET A 125 -9.51 1.31 2.90
CA MET A 125 -9.87 2.65 2.46
C MET A 125 -10.99 2.56 1.42
N PRO A 126 -12.22 2.16 1.84
CA PRO A 126 -13.35 2.15 0.92
C PRO A 126 -13.72 3.59 0.53
N PRO A 127 -14.37 3.79 -0.65
CA PRO A 127 -14.92 5.08 -1.01
C PRO A 127 -15.80 5.65 0.11
N GLY A 128 -15.70 6.96 0.35
CA GLY A 128 -16.38 7.62 1.46
C GLY A 128 -17.90 7.50 1.44
N GLU A 129 -18.50 7.29 0.27
CA GLU A 129 -19.94 7.04 0.11
C GLU A 129 -20.43 5.77 0.81
N PHE A 130 -19.54 4.80 1.06
CA PHE A 130 -19.89 3.57 1.78
C PHE A 130 -19.66 3.68 3.29
N LEU A 131 -19.16 4.82 3.77
CA LEU A 131 -18.80 5.01 5.17
C LEU A 131 -19.74 5.99 5.84
N ASP A 132 -20.11 5.66 7.08
CA ASP A 132 -20.71 6.61 7.99
C ASP A 132 -19.65 7.67 8.37
N PRO A 133 -19.92 8.96 8.15
CA PRO A 133 -18.92 10.01 8.31
C PRO A 133 -18.53 10.28 9.76
N GLU A 134 -19.35 9.88 10.74
CA GLU A 134 -19.10 10.14 12.16
C GLU A 134 -18.31 9.00 12.82
N THR A 135 -18.70 7.77 12.50
CA THR A 135 -18.18 6.54 13.08
C THR A 135 -17.05 5.93 12.24
N GLY A 136 -17.05 6.16 10.93
CA GLY A 136 -16.12 5.53 9.97
C GLY A 136 -16.41 4.04 9.72
N LEU A 137 -17.57 3.55 10.17
CA LEU A 137 -18.06 2.19 9.91
C LEU A 137 -18.73 2.14 8.53
N PHE A 138 -18.93 0.95 7.98
CA PHE A 138 -19.73 0.83 6.76
C PHE A 138 -21.16 1.31 7.02
N ALA A 139 -21.67 2.21 6.18
CA ALA A 139 -23.03 2.73 6.27
C ALA A 139 -24.06 1.82 5.60
N VAL A 140 -23.61 0.96 4.68
CA VAL A 140 -24.45 0.09 3.86
C VAL A 140 -23.84 -1.30 3.75
N ASP A 141 -24.70 -2.29 3.51
CA ASP A 141 -24.28 -3.65 3.21
C ASP A 141 -23.60 -3.73 1.84
N ASP A 142 -22.59 -4.59 1.69
CA ASP A 142 -22.02 -4.92 0.38
C ASP A 142 -23.00 -5.79 -0.41
N PRO A 143 -23.41 -5.42 -1.65
CA PRO A 143 -24.18 -6.31 -2.52
C PRO A 143 -23.51 -7.66 -2.77
N LYS A 144 -22.18 -7.75 -2.60
CA LYS A 144 -21.40 -8.99 -2.75
C LYS A 144 -21.15 -9.71 -1.42
N GLY A 145 -21.70 -9.22 -0.31
CA GLY A 145 -21.66 -9.85 1.01
C GLY A 145 -20.30 -9.83 1.70
N LYS A 146 -19.36 -8.95 1.32
CA LYS A 146 -18.04 -8.88 1.97
C LYS A 146 -18.04 -8.14 3.31
N TRP A 147 -19.01 -7.27 3.54
CA TRP A 147 -19.20 -6.53 4.79
C TRP A 147 -20.68 -6.20 5.00
N LYS A 148 -21.01 -5.83 6.23
CA LYS A 148 -22.33 -5.34 6.65
C LYS A 148 -22.24 -3.91 7.16
N ALA A 149 -23.38 -3.21 7.14
CA ALA A 149 -23.51 -1.93 7.83
C ALA A 149 -23.13 -2.08 9.32
N GLY A 150 -22.31 -1.17 9.83
CA GLY A 150 -21.73 -1.21 11.17
C GLY A 150 -20.38 -1.95 11.27
N ASP A 151 -19.96 -2.69 10.24
CA ASP A 151 -18.63 -3.33 10.26
C ASP A 151 -17.50 -2.28 10.17
N THR A 152 -16.40 -2.55 10.87
CA THR A 152 -15.18 -1.74 10.72
C THR A 152 -14.44 -2.12 9.45
N PRO A 153 -14.12 -1.16 8.55
CA PRO A 153 -13.30 -1.43 7.39
C PRO A 153 -11.95 -2.04 7.78
N SER A 154 -11.69 -3.27 7.33
CA SER A 154 -10.46 -4.00 7.64
C SER A 154 -10.02 -4.87 6.46
N GLY A 155 -8.76 -5.33 6.48
CA GLY A 155 -8.26 -6.26 5.46
C GLY A 155 -8.04 -5.63 4.09
N GLY A 156 -7.62 -4.36 4.04
CA GLY A 156 -7.32 -3.67 2.78
C GLY A 156 -6.32 -4.46 1.92
N ALA A 157 -6.47 -4.40 0.60
CA ALA A 157 -5.56 -5.08 -0.33
C ALA A 157 -4.26 -4.28 -0.60
N ILE A 158 -4.27 -2.99 -0.26
CA ILE A 158 -3.18 -2.05 -0.53
C ILE A 158 -2.47 -1.73 0.79
N ASP A 159 -1.14 -1.81 0.77
CA ASP A 159 -0.29 -1.38 1.87
C ASP A 159 -0.05 0.13 1.75
N TYR A 160 -0.20 0.86 2.85
CA TYR A 160 -0.10 2.33 2.91
C TYR A 160 1.02 2.77 3.85
N CYS A 161 1.53 3.97 3.64
CA CYS A 161 2.42 4.65 4.57
C CYS A 161 2.08 6.15 4.68
N TRP A 162 2.49 6.76 5.79
CA TRP A 162 2.60 8.21 5.87
C TRP A 162 4.01 8.62 5.45
N VAL A 163 4.09 9.60 4.57
CA VAL A 163 5.35 10.22 4.14
C VAL A 163 5.35 11.65 4.68
N VAL A 164 6.33 11.97 5.53
CA VAL A 164 6.41 13.26 6.21
C VAL A 164 7.59 14.05 5.68
N PHE A 165 7.31 15.24 5.17
CA PHE A 165 8.28 16.22 4.74
C PHE A 165 8.41 17.34 5.76
N VAL A 166 9.63 17.86 5.90
CA VAL A 166 9.95 19.02 6.72
C VAL A 166 10.72 20.00 5.83
N PRO A 167 10.29 21.27 5.70
CA PRO A 167 10.99 22.24 4.87
C PRO A 167 12.47 22.37 5.24
N GLY A 168 13.36 22.33 4.24
CA GLY A 168 14.81 22.43 4.45
C GLY A 168 15.48 21.20 5.09
N TYR A 169 14.78 20.07 5.21
CA TYR A 169 15.35 18.87 5.82
C TYR A 169 16.41 18.21 4.93
N GLY A 170 17.66 18.17 5.42
CA GLY A 170 18.79 17.52 4.73
C GLY A 170 19.26 16.19 5.33
N GLY A 171 18.66 15.73 6.44
CA GLY A 171 19.08 14.52 7.17
C GLY A 171 18.56 13.20 6.57
N PRO A 172 19.01 12.03 7.07
CA PRO A 172 18.55 10.72 6.58
C PRO A 172 17.06 10.46 6.87
N THR A 173 16.34 9.87 5.92
CA THR A 173 14.94 9.47 6.14
C THR A 173 14.83 8.43 7.25
N ASP A 174 14.06 8.75 8.29
CA ASP A 174 13.77 7.83 9.40
C ASP A 174 12.51 7.01 9.09
N MET A 175 12.68 5.70 8.91
CA MET A 175 11.61 4.77 8.55
C MET A 175 11.18 3.95 9.77
N ARG A 176 9.88 3.97 10.08
CA ARG A 176 9.29 3.24 11.22
C ARG A 176 8.01 2.53 10.83
N TRP A 177 7.64 1.50 11.59
CA TRP A 177 6.35 0.82 11.46
C TRP A 177 5.39 1.33 12.52
N LEU A 178 4.14 1.57 12.13
CA LEU A 178 3.04 1.88 13.03
C LEU A 178 2.04 0.72 13.04
N SER A 179 1.60 0.32 14.23
CA SER A 179 0.59 -0.72 14.45
C SER A 179 -0.41 -0.28 15.51
N LYS A 180 -1.49 -1.06 15.74
CA LYS A 180 -2.48 -0.77 16.79
C LYS A 180 -1.76 -0.50 18.13
N GLY A 181 -1.83 0.74 18.63
CA GLY A 181 -1.13 1.18 19.85
C GLY A 181 0.05 2.14 19.64
N GLY A 182 0.38 2.54 18.41
CA GLY A 182 1.42 3.53 18.09
C GLY A 182 2.57 2.93 17.28
N VAL A 183 3.82 3.17 17.71
CA VAL A 183 4.99 2.52 17.10
C VAL A 183 4.88 1.01 17.27
N ALA A 184 5.06 0.28 16.16
CA ALA A 184 4.89 -1.16 16.14
C ALA A 184 5.85 -1.83 17.13
N ARG A 185 5.29 -2.71 17.97
CA ARG A 185 6.07 -3.57 18.86
C ARG A 185 6.39 -4.89 18.15
N PRO A 186 7.42 -5.63 18.59
CA PRO A 186 7.68 -6.98 18.12
C PRO A 186 6.40 -7.84 18.18
N TYR A 187 6.21 -8.69 17.17
CA TYR A 187 5.05 -9.56 17.08
C TYR A 187 5.01 -10.52 18.27
N ALA A 188 4.00 -10.38 19.14
CA ALA A 188 3.88 -11.16 20.37
C ALA A 188 3.33 -12.59 20.19
N GLY A 189 2.94 -12.97 18.96
CA GLY A 189 2.53 -14.34 18.65
C GLY A 189 3.73 -15.29 18.56
N LYS A 190 3.46 -16.59 18.35
CA LYS A 190 4.53 -17.56 18.10
C LYS A 190 5.44 -17.01 16.98
N PRO A 191 6.76 -16.90 17.18
CA PRO A 191 7.65 -16.44 16.14
C PRO A 191 7.43 -17.32 14.91
N ARG A 192 7.04 -16.70 13.79
CA ARG A 192 7.02 -17.38 12.49
C ARG A 192 8.48 -17.64 12.14
N CYS A 193 8.97 -18.81 12.52
CA CYS A 193 10.26 -19.38 12.13
C CYS A 193 11.36 -18.35 11.81
N TRP A 194 11.67 -17.46 12.75
CA TRP A 194 13.01 -16.87 12.87
C TRP A 194 13.91 -17.87 13.59
N ARG A 195 13.76 -19.17 13.26
CA ARG A 195 14.79 -20.15 13.58
C ARG A 195 16.02 -19.73 12.79
N ASP A 196 17.18 -19.98 13.36
CA ASP A 196 18.49 -19.73 12.74
C ASP A 196 18.39 -19.95 11.22
N PRO A 197 18.60 -18.91 10.39
CA PRO A 197 18.36 -18.95 8.95
C PRO A 197 19.24 -19.97 8.20
N MET A 198 20.12 -20.69 8.90
CA MET A 198 21.02 -21.70 8.36
C MET A 198 20.90 -23.06 9.04
N THR A 199 19.69 -23.57 9.31
CA THR A 199 19.57 -25.01 9.56
C THR A 199 19.75 -25.79 8.25
N ASP A 200 20.43 -26.92 8.29
CA ASP A 200 20.64 -27.79 7.13
C ASP A 200 19.32 -28.28 6.50
N GLU A 201 18.24 -28.31 7.29
CA GLU A 201 16.88 -28.61 6.87
C GLU A 201 16.30 -27.54 5.91
N ILE A 202 16.56 -26.25 6.15
CA ILE A 202 16.16 -25.17 5.24
C ILE A 202 16.99 -25.22 3.96
N LYS A 203 18.30 -25.51 4.05
CA LYS A 203 19.15 -25.68 2.87
C LYS A 203 18.73 -26.88 2.03
N MET A 204 18.46 -28.03 2.64
CA MET A 204 17.95 -29.23 1.94
C MET A 204 16.61 -28.97 1.27
N THR A 205 15.67 -28.28 1.92
CA THR A 205 14.37 -27.97 1.30
C THR A 205 14.47 -26.98 0.14
N TRP A 206 15.41 -26.03 0.20
CA TRP A 206 15.66 -25.10 -0.91
C TRP A 206 16.39 -25.76 -2.08
N GLN A 207 17.44 -26.54 -1.79
CA GLN A 207 18.18 -27.30 -2.79
C GLN A 207 17.28 -28.33 -3.48
N SER A 208 16.49 -29.08 -2.71
CA SER A 208 15.51 -30.04 -3.25
C SER A 208 14.49 -29.37 -4.18
N ARG A 209 14.00 -28.17 -3.84
CA ARG A 209 13.12 -27.41 -4.74
C ARG A 209 13.83 -26.98 -6.02
N HIS A 210 15.08 -26.54 -5.93
CA HIS A 210 15.89 -26.19 -7.10
C HIS A 210 16.17 -27.40 -8.00
N ASP A 211 16.50 -28.53 -7.41
CA ASP A 211 16.75 -29.78 -8.12
C ASP A 211 15.47 -30.29 -8.78
N GLN A 212 14.31 -30.20 -8.11
CA GLN A 212 13.02 -30.53 -8.71
C GLN A 212 12.68 -29.62 -9.90
N VAL A 213 12.92 -28.31 -9.79
CA VAL A 213 12.70 -27.37 -10.90
C VAL A 213 13.66 -27.67 -12.06
N ARG A 214 14.92 -27.99 -11.77
CA ARG A 214 15.93 -28.34 -12.76
C ARG A 214 15.59 -29.65 -13.47
N ALA A 215 15.29 -30.71 -12.73
CA ALA A 215 14.90 -32.01 -13.28
C ALA A 215 13.65 -31.91 -14.16
N ARG A 216 12.65 -31.09 -13.78
CA ARG A 216 11.47 -30.83 -14.63
C ARG A 216 11.82 -30.10 -15.92
N LYS A 217 12.78 -29.16 -15.86
CA LYS A 217 13.26 -28.45 -17.03
C LYS A 217 14.02 -29.40 -17.96
N GLU A 218 14.94 -30.20 -17.43
CA GLU A 218 15.72 -31.19 -18.17
C GLU A 218 14.81 -32.26 -18.80
N ALA A 219 13.84 -32.80 -18.05
CA ALA A 219 12.87 -33.75 -18.56
C ALA A 219 12.02 -33.17 -19.70
N PHE A 220 11.67 -31.88 -19.63
CA PHE A 220 10.96 -31.21 -20.71
C PHE A 220 11.86 -30.98 -21.94
N GLU A 221 13.11 -30.58 -21.74
CA GLU A 221 14.09 -30.35 -22.81
C GLU A 221 14.53 -31.65 -23.50
N ALA A 222 14.45 -32.79 -22.82
CA ALA A 222 14.73 -34.12 -23.37
C ALA A 222 13.61 -34.67 -24.26
N LEU A 223 12.41 -34.08 -24.26
CA LEU A 223 11.32 -34.51 -25.13
C LEU A 223 11.60 -34.21 -26.60
N PRO A 224 11.05 -34.99 -27.55
CA PRO A 224 11.10 -34.62 -28.97
C PRO A 224 10.51 -33.23 -29.22
N VAL A 225 11.10 -32.46 -30.15
CA VAL A 225 10.71 -31.07 -30.44
C VAL A 225 9.21 -30.92 -30.73
N GLY A 226 8.61 -31.87 -31.46
CA GLY A 226 7.17 -31.87 -31.74
C GLY A 226 6.30 -32.02 -30.48
N VAL A 227 6.77 -32.81 -29.50
CA VAL A 227 6.10 -32.99 -28.21
C VAL A 227 6.24 -31.73 -27.36
N GLN A 228 7.43 -31.13 -27.30
CA GLN A 228 7.63 -29.84 -26.62
C GLN A 228 6.72 -28.74 -27.17
N ALA A 229 6.56 -28.68 -28.49
CA ALA A 229 5.68 -27.74 -29.17
C ALA A 229 4.21 -27.95 -28.80
N ALA A 230 3.74 -29.21 -28.78
CA ALA A 230 2.38 -29.56 -28.38
C ALA A 230 2.07 -29.17 -26.92
N PHE A 231 2.97 -29.48 -25.98
CA PHE A 231 2.84 -29.06 -24.58
C PHE A 231 2.83 -27.53 -24.43
N SER A 232 3.66 -26.83 -25.20
CA SER A 232 3.73 -25.36 -25.19
C SER A 232 2.49 -24.70 -25.82
N ALA A 233 1.85 -25.36 -26.78
CA ALA A 233 0.59 -24.93 -27.37
C ALA A 233 -0.56 -25.11 -26.37
N LEU A 234 -0.70 -26.30 -25.77
CA LEU A 234 -1.69 -26.59 -24.74
C LEU A 234 -1.57 -25.63 -23.54
N TYR A 235 -0.34 -25.37 -23.08
CA TYR A 235 -0.09 -24.43 -21.99
C TYR A 235 -0.58 -23.01 -22.34
N ARG A 236 -0.36 -22.56 -23.58
CA ARG A 236 -0.82 -21.25 -24.06
C ARG A 236 -2.34 -21.21 -24.14
N GLU A 237 -2.98 -22.22 -24.74
CA GLU A 237 -4.44 -22.30 -24.87
C GLU A 237 -5.15 -22.27 -23.51
N MET A 238 -4.66 -23.03 -22.52
CA MET A 238 -5.24 -23.02 -21.19
C MET A 238 -5.14 -21.65 -20.51
N LEU A 239 -4.02 -20.95 -20.68
CA LEU A 239 -3.86 -19.59 -20.16
C LEU A 239 -4.76 -18.59 -20.89
N PHE A 240 -4.89 -18.71 -22.22
CA PHE A 240 -5.82 -17.89 -23.00
C PHE A 240 -7.28 -18.13 -22.60
N ALA A 241 -7.63 -19.36 -22.22
CA ALA A 241 -8.93 -19.73 -21.68
C ALA A 241 -9.16 -19.27 -20.21
N GLY A 242 -8.21 -18.54 -19.63
CA GLY A 242 -8.32 -17.98 -18.27
C GLY A 242 -7.99 -18.95 -17.14
N ALA A 243 -7.39 -20.11 -17.42
CA ALA A 243 -6.97 -21.04 -16.38
C ALA A 243 -5.89 -20.42 -15.49
N ARG A 244 -6.01 -20.62 -14.17
CA ARG A 244 -4.99 -20.15 -13.23
C ARG A 244 -3.69 -20.89 -13.47
N ARG A 245 -2.56 -20.17 -13.54
CA ARG A 245 -1.22 -20.72 -13.81
C ARG A 245 -0.87 -21.98 -12.99
N LYS A 246 -1.19 -22.00 -11.70
CA LYS A 246 -0.98 -23.17 -10.83
C LYS A 246 -1.68 -24.45 -11.31
N HIS A 247 -2.83 -24.29 -11.96
CA HIS A 247 -3.62 -25.40 -12.50
C HIS A 247 -3.03 -25.88 -13.83
N VAL A 248 -2.63 -24.94 -14.69
CA VAL A 248 -1.92 -25.25 -15.94
C VAL A 248 -0.60 -25.98 -15.67
N GLU A 249 0.17 -25.55 -14.66
CA GLU A 249 1.41 -26.20 -14.24
C GLU A 249 1.18 -27.62 -13.67
N ALA A 250 0.08 -27.83 -12.94
CA ALA A 250 -0.30 -29.15 -12.43
C ALA A 250 -0.68 -30.12 -13.57
N VAL A 251 -1.50 -29.66 -14.53
CA VAL A 251 -1.87 -30.46 -15.71
C VAL A 251 -0.64 -30.79 -16.55
N ARG A 252 0.24 -29.80 -16.78
CA ARG A 252 1.49 -30.02 -17.51
C ARG A 252 2.38 -31.06 -16.82
N SER A 253 2.49 -31.02 -15.49
CA SER A 253 3.29 -31.98 -14.72
C SER A 253 2.71 -33.39 -14.80
N ALA A 254 1.39 -33.54 -14.65
CA ALA A 254 0.71 -34.84 -14.74
C ALA A 254 0.82 -35.45 -16.15
N LEU A 255 0.66 -34.64 -17.20
CA LEU A 255 0.83 -35.09 -18.58
C LEU A 255 2.27 -35.47 -18.91
N LEU A 256 3.25 -34.74 -18.36
CA LEU A 256 4.67 -35.09 -18.51
C LEU A 256 4.97 -36.42 -17.82
N GLU A 257 4.47 -36.62 -16.60
CA GLU A 257 4.61 -37.89 -15.86
C GLU A 257 3.94 -39.04 -16.62
N GLN A 258 2.72 -38.85 -17.13
CA GLN A 258 2.00 -39.86 -17.92
C GLN A 258 2.73 -40.20 -19.22
N TYR A 259 3.29 -39.20 -19.91
CA TYR A 259 4.06 -39.42 -21.14
C TYR A 259 5.35 -40.21 -20.87
N LEU A 260 6.06 -39.87 -19.80
CA LEU A 260 7.29 -40.57 -19.39
C LEU A 260 7.01 -41.97 -18.85
N SER A 261 5.87 -42.20 -18.18
CA SER A 261 5.46 -43.54 -17.72
C SER A 261 4.89 -44.43 -18.83
N GLY A 262 4.45 -43.85 -19.94
CA GLY A 262 3.93 -44.58 -21.10
C GLY A 262 5.01 -45.18 -22.03
N TRP A 263 6.29 -45.06 -21.64
CA TRP A 263 7.47 -45.61 -22.36
C TRP A 263 8.17 -46.73 -21.56
N SER A 264 7.43 -47.44 -20.70
CA SER A 264 7.92 -48.64 -20.00
C SER A 264 7.24 -49.94 -20.45
N GLU A 265 6.91 -50.06 -21.74
CA GLU A 265 6.61 -51.29 -22.47
C GLU A 265 7.28 -51.22 -23.84
#